data_AF-A0ABD5WSD6-F1
#
_entry.id   AF-A0ABD5WSD6-F1
#
_cell.length_a   1.000
_cell.length_b   1.000
_cell.length_c   1.000
_cell.angle_alpha   90.00
_cell.angle_beta   90.00
_cell.angle_gamma   90.00
#
_symmetry.space_group_name_H-M   'P 1'
#
loop_
_entity.id
_entity.type
_entity.pdbx_description
1 polymer ?
#
loop_
_entity_poly.entity_id
_entity_poly.type
_entity_poly.pdbx_seq_one_letter_code
_entity_poly.pdbx_strand_id
1 'polypeptide(L)' 'MTDHESDDSRGRGMHEAVATFLAGADDVYDEYDKGYVDADAALSVLSSRIDDLRAAADGEEGGPAADADE' A
#
# COMPACT_ATOMS: atom_id res chain seq x y z
N MET A 1 21.26 -4.52 -24.51
CA MET A 1 19.91 -5.08 -24.72
C MET A 1 19.45 -5.73 -23.42
N THR A 2 19.35 -4.97 -22.31
CA THR A 2 18.88 -5.50 -21.00
C THR A 2 18.50 -4.38 -20.01
N ASP A 3 17.75 -3.37 -20.45
CA ASP A 3 17.10 -2.40 -19.52
C ASP A 3 15.58 -2.67 -19.37
N HIS A 4 15.03 -3.63 -20.12
CA HIS A 4 13.59 -3.91 -20.14
C HIS A 4 13.13 -4.94 -19.09
N GLU A 5 13.99 -5.85 -18.63
CA GLU A 5 13.63 -6.84 -17.60
C GLU A 5 13.50 -6.23 -16.19
N SER A 6 14.20 -5.12 -15.90
CA SER A 6 14.10 -4.40 -14.63
C SER A 6 12.80 -3.62 -14.50
N ASP A 7 12.30 -3.04 -15.61
CA ASP A 7 11.03 -2.31 -15.66
C ASP A 7 9.84 -3.27 -15.51
N ASP A 8 9.90 -4.44 -16.15
CA ASP A 8 8.89 -5.50 -16.04
C ASP A 8 8.82 -6.10 -14.61
N SER A 9 9.95 -6.10 -13.88
CA SER A 9 10.00 -6.55 -12.48
C SER A 9 9.46 -5.49 -11.50
N ARG A 10 9.73 -4.19 -11.74
CA ARG A 10 9.09 -3.09 -11.00
C ARG A 10 7.60 -3.01 -11.30
N GLY A 11 7.20 -3.27 -12.54
CA GLY A 11 5.81 -3.41 -12.97
C GLY A 11 5.09 -4.56 -12.27
N ARG A 12 5.71 -5.74 -12.17
CA ARG A 12 5.17 -6.86 -11.37
C ARG A 12 5.01 -6.51 -9.89
N GLY A 13 6.00 -5.86 -9.27
CA GLY A 13 5.91 -5.40 -7.88
C GLY A 13 4.78 -4.39 -7.67
N MET A 14 4.59 -3.46 -8.62
CA MET A 14 3.48 -2.52 -8.59
C MET A 14 2.12 -3.21 -8.77
N HIS A 15 2.01 -4.21 -9.65
CA HIS A 15 0.78 -4.98 -9.81
C HIS A 15 0.41 -5.75 -8.54
N GLU A 16 1.39 -6.31 -7.83
CA GLU A 16 1.19 -6.98 -6.54
C GLU A 16 0.76 -5.99 -5.44
N ALA A 17 1.42 -4.82 -5.36
CA ALA A 17 1.05 -3.78 -4.41
C ALA A 17 -0.38 -3.26 -4.65
N VAL A 18 -0.76 -3.02 -5.91
CA VAL A 18 -2.13 -2.63 -6.28
C VAL A 18 -3.14 -3.71 -5.92
N ALA A 19 -2.85 -4.98 -6.23
CA ALA A 19 -3.74 -6.09 -5.89
C ALA A 19 -3.96 -6.19 -4.36
N THR A 20 -2.89 -6.02 -3.58
CA THR A 20 -2.92 -6.02 -2.12
C THR A 20 -3.72 -4.85 -1.56
N PHE A 21 -3.55 -3.66 -2.12
CA PHE A 21 -4.34 -2.48 -1.78
C PHE A 21 -5.83 -2.72 -2.02
N LEU A 22 -6.21 -3.17 -3.22
CA LEU A 22 -7.61 -3.38 -3.60
C LEU A 22 -8.28 -4.44 -2.71
N ALA A 23 -7.63 -5.60 -2.52
CA ALA A 23 -8.20 -6.67 -1.71
C ALA A 23 -8.52 -6.20 -0.28
N GLY A 24 -7.62 -5.45 0.34
CA GLY A 24 -7.90 -5.00 1.70
C GLY A 24 -8.65 -3.68 1.80
N ALA A 25 -8.80 -2.91 0.70
CA ALA A 25 -9.80 -1.85 0.63
C ALA A 25 -11.21 -2.47 0.61
N ASP A 26 -11.42 -3.54 -0.16
CA ASP A 26 -12.67 -4.29 -0.17
C ASP A 26 -13.00 -4.83 1.22
N ASP A 27 -12.02 -5.42 1.93
CA ASP A 27 -12.21 -5.88 3.31
C ASP A 27 -12.69 -4.75 4.25
N VAL A 28 -12.05 -3.58 4.19
CA VAL A 28 -12.41 -2.43 5.05
C VAL A 28 -13.82 -1.92 4.72
N TYR A 29 -14.18 -1.88 3.43
CA TYR A 29 -15.54 -1.52 3.03
C TYR A 29 -16.57 -2.53 3.55
N ASP A 30 -16.26 -3.82 3.46
CA ASP A 30 -17.09 -4.90 3.96
C ASP A 30 -17.28 -4.81 5.49
N GLU A 31 -16.22 -4.52 6.23
CA GLU A 31 -16.28 -4.34 7.68
C GLU A 31 -17.06 -3.08 8.08
N TYR A 32 -16.91 -1.98 7.32
CA TYR A 32 -17.67 -0.75 7.54
C TYR A 32 -19.16 -0.95 7.23
N ASP A 33 -19.51 -1.59 6.11
CA ASP A 33 -20.90 -1.89 5.72
C ASP A 33 -21.59 -2.79 6.76
N LYS A 34 -20.86 -3.77 7.30
CA LYS A 34 -21.34 -4.63 8.41
C LYS A 34 -21.46 -3.88 9.74
N GLY A 35 -20.94 -2.65 9.83
CA GLY A 35 -20.93 -1.83 11.05
C GLY A 35 -19.93 -2.32 12.10
N TYR A 36 -18.89 -3.06 11.70
CA TYR A 36 -17.82 -3.53 12.60
C TYR A 36 -16.75 -2.47 12.87
N VAL A 37 -16.62 -1.49 11.98
CA VAL A 37 -15.69 -0.35 12.13
C VAL A 37 -16.43 0.95 11.87
N ASP A 38 -16.10 1.97 12.66
CA ASP A 38 -16.57 3.33 12.43
C ASP A 38 -15.85 3.99 11.24
N ALA A 39 -16.44 5.05 10.70
CA ALA A 39 -15.90 5.77 9.55
C ALA A 39 -14.46 6.25 9.78
N ASP A 40 -14.15 6.80 10.95
CA ASP A 40 -12.81 7.29 11.27
C ASP A 40 -11.78 6.16 11.30
N ALA A 41 -12.16 4.98 11.80
CA ALA A 41 -11.29 3.80 11.82
C ALA A 41 -11.05 3.28 10.40
N ALA A 42 -12.10 3.16 9.58
CA ALA A 42 -11.99 2.77 8.19
C ALA A 42 -11.09 3.72 7.39
N LEU A 43 -11.25 5.04 7.57
CA LEU A 43 -10.42 6.05 6.91
C LEU A 43 -8.95 5.98 7.34
N SER A 44 -8.69 5.72 8.63
CA SER A 44 -7.33 5.54 9.14
C SER A 44 -6.62 4.35 8.48
N VAL A 45 -7.31 3.21 8.38
CA VAL A 45 -6.77 2.00 7.73
C VAL A 45 -6.54 2.24 6.22
N LEU A 46 -7.49 2.86 5.53
CA LEU A 46 -7.33 3.18 4.11
C LEU A 46 -6.17 4.16 3.87
N SER A 47 -5.98 5.16 4.74
CA SER A 47 -4.85 6.08 4.65
C SER A 47 -3.51 5.35 4.72
N SER A 48 -3.35 4.46 5.70
CA SER A 48 -2.12 3.66 5.84
C SER A 48 -1.84 2.83 4.59
N ARG A 49 -2.86 2.18 4.04
CA ARG A 49 -2.73 1.36 2.83
C ARG A 49 -2.39 2.19 1.58
N ILE A 50 -2.90 3.43 1.49
CA ILE A 50 -2.53 4.37 0.43
C ILE A 50 -1.06 4.75 0.53
N ASP A 51 -0.55 4.97 1.74
CA ASP A 51 0.86 5.29 1.96
C ASP A 51 1.77 4.11 1.59
N ASP A 52 1.38 2.88 1.93
CA ASP A 52 2.09 1.66 1.51
C ASP A 52 2.13 1.52 -0.03
N LEU A 53 1.02 1.79 -0.71
CA LEU A 53 0.94 1.76 -2.16
C LEU A 53 1.81 2.85 -2.82
N ARG A 54 1.86 4.06 -2.21
CA ARG A 54 2.72 5.15 -2.68
C ARG A 54 4.20 4.80 -2.52
N ALA A 55 4.60 4.22 -1.39
CA ALA A 55 5.97 3.77 -1.18
C ALA A 55 6.40 2.72 -2.24
N ALA A 56 5.51 1.77 -2.53
CA ALA A 56 5.75 0.78 -3.59
C ALA A 56 5.89 1.40 -4.99
N ALA A 57 5.12 2.46 -5.29
CA ALA A 57 5.19 3.17 -6.56
C ALA A 57 6.49 3.99 -6.70
N ASP A 58 6.86 4.71 -5.64
CA ASP A 58 8.09 5.52 -5.61
C ASP A 58 9.34 4.62 -5.63
N GLY A 59 9.20 3.33 -5.32
CA GLY A 59 10.28 2.35 -5.31
C GLY A 59 11.24 2.59 -4.16
N GLU A 60 10.79 3.33 -3.14
CA GLU A 60 11.47 3.38 -1.86
C GLU A 60 11.17 2.04 -1.18
N GLU A 61 12.10 1.07 -1.34
CA GLU A 61 12.20 -0.04 -0.40
C GLU A 61 12.20 0.60 0.99
N GLY A 62 11.10 0.43 1.74
CA GLY A 62 10.86 1.11 3.01
C GLY A 62 12.10 1.03 3.91
N GLY A 63 12.88 2.10 3.92
CA GLY A 63 13.97 2.28 4.86
C GLY A 63 13.33 2.42 6.24
N PRO A 64 13.80 1.68 7.26
CA PRO A 64 13.29 1.85 8.61
C PRO A 64 13.46 3.33 8.97
N ALA A 65 12.41 3.90 9.58
CA ALA A 65 12.46 5.19 10.25
C ALA A 65 13.78 5.31 11.01
N ALA A 66 14.74 6.03 10.44
CA ALA A 66 16.01 6.31 11.09
C ALA A 66 15.69 7.25 12.25
N ASP A 67 15.83 6.67 13.44
CA ASP A 67 16.21 7.30 14.70
C ASP A 67 16.17 8.83 14.69
N ALA A 68 15.17 9.38 15.39
CA ALA A 68 15.19 10.75 15.86
C ALA A 68 16.35 10.90 16.86
N ASP A 69 17.53 11.26 16.35
CA ASP A 69 18.60 11.90 17.12
C ASP A 69 18.41 13.42 16.99
N GLU A 70 17.72 14.02 17.97
CA GLU A 70 18.08 15.32 18.57
C GLU A 70 17.40 15.48 19.95
#